data_AF-A0A9X2NFE3-F1
#
_entry.id   AF-A0A9X2NFE3-F1
#
_cell.length_a   1.000
_cell.length_b   1.000
_cell.length_c   1.000
_cell.angle_alpha   90.00
_cell.angle_beta   90.00
_cell.angle_gamma   90.00
#
_symmetry.space_group_name_H-M   'P 1'
#
loop_
_entity.id
_entity.type
_entity.pdbx_description
1 polymer ?
#
loop_
_entity_poly.entity_id
_entity_poly.type
_entity_poly.pdbx_seq_one_letter_code
_entity_poly.pdbx_strand_id
1 'polypeptide(L)'
;MEPMETAVVSVAGKLRDDEVLLWFDAVLTAHRESEEDWSRTLPRLADLVAERALPAEALQAFTEHMATVTSPATVLSEMDRKGDELPRLYWELLAGAQTTTAAPAPQAWDSTAAPRWYAHLTQVLGNGWPGWSGKEEEWDRFKAFFLGYAEQAGVRLQAQLLLDSVEQTPDKVAGFAAHGIAIATHAQAVARTKAADLWSQYEPKAWYATLTQGWGGWTGQDADWDKFTQYFLWYAKNQNVGEGAAAFLGRVEASGDKRAAFAEHGIPLPDAPVAAPVGELAEKVAERDKRVEAELAELSRASEVFDRIALDIVENSDPAELESATEEEIQELWERSVLAKIQAYVETAPPDEVAKLRAAEGVSDQVKALLPQS
;
A
#
# COMPACT_ATOMS: atom_id res chain seq x y z
N MET A 1 19.43 16.05 29.32
CA MET A 1 20.05 15.63 28.07
C MET A 1 21.18 16.60 27.79
N GLU A 2 22.39 16.09 27.67
CA GLU A 2 23.57 16.90 27.38
C GLU A 2 23.47 17.49 25.95
N PRO A 3 24.13 18.62 25.63
CA PRO A 3 24.05 19.24 24.30
C PRO A 3 24.41 18.30 23.14
N MET A 4 25.36 17.38 23.35
CA MET A 4 25.73 16.36 22.36
C MET A 4 24.65 15.30 22.19
N GLU A 5 24.03 14.85 23.28
CA GLU A 5 22.88 13.94 23.21
C GLU A 5 21.69 14.57 22.48
N THR A 6 21.39 15.86 22.73
CA THR A 6 20.32 16.57 22.01
C THR A 6 20.63 16.74 20.53
N ALA A 7 21.90 16.94 20.16
CA ALA A 7 22.33 17.00 18.77
C ALA A 7 22.19 15.63 18.08
N VAL A 8 22.56 14.55 18.77
CA VAL A 8 22.38 13.16 18.29
C VAL A 8 20.91 12.85 17.99
N VAL A 9 19.97 13.22 18.87
CA VAL A 9 18.54 12.97 18.64
C VAL A 9 17.83 14.01 17.78
N SER A 10 18.49 15.11 17.40
CA SER A 10 17.86 16.15 16.56
C SER A 10 17.39 15.61 15.19
N VAL A 11 18.02 14.54 14.72
CA VAL A 11 17.69 13.84 13.45
C VAL A 11 16.73 12.67 13.63
N ALA A 12 16.15 12.50 14.82
CA ALA A 12 15.19 11.44 15.14
C ALA A 12 14.01 11.43 14.16
N GLY A 13 13.70 10.26 13.60
CA GLY A 13 12.61 10.07 12.64
C GLY A 13 12.84 10.69 11.27
N LYS A 14 14.06 11.20 10.99
CA LYS A 14 14.48 11.71 9.66
C LYS A 14 15.42 10.76 8.92
N LEU A 15 15.94 9.75 9.62
CA LEU A 15 16.86 8.75 9.08
C LEU A 15 16.21 7.36 9.13
N ARG A 16 16.45 6.56 8.10
CA ARG A 16 16.20 5.11 8.11
C ARG A 16 17.29 4.39 8.92
N ASP A 17 17.01 3.17 9.38
CA ASP A 17 17.94 2.38 10.20
C ASP A 17 19.30 2.15 9.50
N ASP A 18 19.28 1.94 8.17
CA ASP A 18 20.46 1.74 7.34
C ASP A 18 21.26 3.03 7.09
N GLU A 19 20.69 4.20 7.38
CA GLU A 19 21.30 5.52 7.14
C GLU A 19 22.02 6.08 8.37
N VAL A 20 21.70 5.61 9.58
CA VAL A 20 22.24 6.16 10.84
C VAL A 20 23.76 6.12 10.89
N LEU A 21 24.37 5.02 10.45
CA LEU A 21 25.83 4.87 10.40
C LEU A 21 26.47 5.87 9.41
N LEU A 22 25.88 5.98 8.21
CA LEU A 22 26.36 6.87 7.16
C LEU A 22 26.23 8.34 7.55
N TRP A 23 25.17 8.68 8.29
CA TRP A 23 24.93 10.00 8.83
C TRP A 23 26.01 10.42 9.83
N PHE A 24 26.27 9.63 10.87
CA PHE A 24 27.29 9.99 11.86
C PHE A 24 28.69 10.01 11.25
N ASP A 25 29.01 9.09 10.33
CA ASP A 25 30.27 9.15 9.60
C ASP A 25 30.41 10.44 8.77
N ALA A 26 29.32 10.93 8.15
CA ALA A 26 29.32 12.19 7.41
C ALA A 26 29.57 13.40 8.34
N VAL A 27 28.90 13.45 9.49
CA VAL A 27 29.08 14.51 10.50
C VAL A 27 30.52 14.55 11.00
N LEU A 28 31.08 13.39 11.37
CA LEU A 28 32.45 13.33 11.89
C LEU A 28 33.50 13.61 10.81
N THR A 29 33.27 13.14 9.58
CA THR A 29 34.15 13.45 8.45
C THR A 29 34.15 14.95 8.15
N ALA A 30 32.97 15.58 8.09
CA ALA A 30 32.85 17.03 7.89
C ALA A 30 33.59 17.83 8.97
N HIS A 31 33.45 17.42 10.24
CA HIS A 31 34.11 18.08 11.36
C HIS A 31 35.65 17.97 11.29
N ARG A 32 36.17 16.76 11.05
CA ARG A 32 37.61 16.50 10.96
C ARG A 32 38.26 17.20 9.76
N GLU A 33 37.60 17.20 8.61
CA GLU A 33 38.10 17.88 7.39
C GLU A 33 38.02 19.41 7.48
N SER A 34 37.20 19.93 8.39
CA SER A 34 37.00 21.37 8.60
C SER A 34 37.90 21.98 9.67
N GLU A 35 38.86 21.22 10.20
CA GLU A 35 39.75 21.65 11.29
C GLU A 35 38.97 22.16 12.52
N GLU A 36 37.84 21.52 12.82
CA GLU A 36 36.93 21.88 13.92
C GLU A 36 36.23 23.25 13.79
N ASP A 37 36.34 23.92 12.64
CA ASP A 37 35.64 25.18 12.36
C ASP A 37 34.19 24.90 11.90
N TRP A 38 33.22 25.32 12.72
CA TRP A 38 31.79 25.16 12.43
C TRP A 38 31.37 25.83 11.10
N SER A 39 31.94 26.99 10.77
CA SER A 39 31.60 27.72 9.55
C SER A 39 32.00 26.97 8.27
N ARG A 40 33.01 26.10 8.36
CA ARG A 40 33.46 25.20 7.29
C ARG A 40 32.79 23.83 7.34
N THR A 41 32.48 23.36 8.55
CA THR A 41 31.83 22.07 8.80
C THR A 41 30.47 22.00 8.11
N LEU A 42 29.65 23.06 8.20
CA LEU A 42 28.29 23.03 7.68
C LEU A 42 28.24 22.87 6.14
N PRO A 43 28.95 23.68 5.32
CA PRO A 43 29.03 23.44 3.88
C PRO A 43 29.55 22.04 3.54
N ARG A 44 30.59 21.57 4.25
CA ARG A 44 31.17 20.25 3.98
C ARG A 44 30.21 19.10 4.32
N LEU A 45 29.45 19.23 5.40
CA LEU A 45 28.41 18.28 5.77
C LEU A 45 27.31 18.23 4.70
N ALA A 46 26.91 19.37 4.14
CA ALA A 46 25.93 19.42 3.07
C ALA A 46 26.41 18.66 1.81
N ASP A 47 27.68 18.83 1.43
CA ASP A 47 28.28 18.08 0.31
C ASP A 47 28.26 16.57 0.57
N LEU A 48 28.67 16.13 1.77
CA LEU A 48 28.69 14.70 2.14
C LEU A 48 27.28 14.09 2.20
N VAL A 49 26.29 14.85 2.67
CA VAL A 49 24.88 14.43 2.68
C VAL A 49 24.38 14.21 1.26
N ALA A 50 24.70 15.12 0.32
CA ALA A 50 24.35 14.97 -1.09
C ALA A 50 25.08 13.80 -1.76
N GLU A 51 26.40 13.67 -1.55
CA GLU A 51 27.23 12.58 -2.10
C GLU A 51 26.74 11.19 -1.66
N ARG A 52 26.24 11.07 -0.43
CA ARG A 52 25.78 9.81 0.17
C ARG A 52 24.28 9.56 0.01
N ALA A 53 23.56 10.45 -0.68
CA ALA A 53 22.11 10.42 -0.83
C ALA A 53 21.36 10.33 0.52
N LEU A 54 21.86 11.03 1.54
CA LEU A 54 21.21 11.10 2.85
C LEU A 54 20.05 12.12 2.85
N PRO A 55 19.03 11.96 3.72
CA PRO A 55 17.87 12.85 3.76
C PRO A 55 18.23 14.31 4.07
N ALA A 56 17.75 15.25 3.25
CA ALA A 56 17.99 16.69 3.45
C ALA A 56 17.32 17.21 4.73
N GLU A 57 16.23 16.59 5.16
CA GLU A 57 15.50 16.91 6.39
C GLU A 57 16.34 16.64 7.64
N ALA A 58 17.20 15.62 7.62
CA ALA A 58 18.12 15.34 8.71
C ALA A 58 19.19 16.45 8.82
N LEU A 59 19.73 16.89 7.69
CA LEU A 59 20.65 18.04 7.63
C LEU A 59 20.01 19.32 8.16
N GLN A 60 18.79 19.62 7.74
CA GLN A 60 18.07 20.79 8.21
C GLN A 60 17.87 20.73 9.74
N ALA A 61 17.32 19.62 10.26
CA ALA A 61 17.04 19.47 11.69
C ALA A 61 18.32 19.58 12.55
N PHE A 62 19.40 18.93 12.11
CA PHE A 62 20.70 19.02 12.78
C PHE A 62 21.24 20.45 12.79
N THR A 63 21.17 21.15 11.64
CA THR A 63 21.66 22.53 11.52
C THR A 63 20.87 23.50 12.37
N GLU A 64 19.53 23.39 12.36
CA GLU A 64 18.64 24.19 13.21
C GLU A 64 18.96 23.98 14.69
N HIS A 65 19.17 22.74 15.12
CA HIS A 65 19.56 22.45 16.49
C HIS A 65 20.94 23.04 16.82
N MET A 66 21.93 22.82 15.95
CA MET A 66 23.29 23.31 16.15
C MET A 66 23.38 24.84 16.21
N ALA A 67 22.45 25.55 15.57
CA ALA A 67 22.35 27.00 15.69
C ALA A 67 21.90 27.48 17.09
N THR A 68 21.30 26.60 17.90
CA THR A 68 20.82 26.92 19.26
C THR A 68 21.82 26.61 20.38
N VAL A 69 22.82 25.78 20.12
CA VAL A 69 23.85 25.43 21.12
C VAL A 69 24.92 26.51 21.19
N THR A 70 25.38 26.79 22.41
CA THR A 70 26.37 27.84 22.70
C THR A 70 27.73 27.58 22.04
N SER A 71 28.13 26.32 21.88
CA SER A 71 29.40 25.93 21.27
C SER A 71 29.24 24.71 20.37
N PRO A 72 28.85 24.89 19.10
CA PRO A 72 28.73 23.82 18.11
C PRO A 72 30.02 22.99 17.98
N ALA A 73 31.19 23.66 18.00
CA ALA A 73 32.49 23.01 17.92
C ALA A 73 32.71 22.02 19.07
N THR A 74 32.38 22.41 20.31
CA THR A 74 32.51 21.53 21.49
C THR A 74 31.60 20.30 21.37
N VAL A 75 30.36 20.49 20.91
CA VAL A 75 29.42 19.38 20.67
C VAL A 75 29.97 18.40 19.65
N LEU A 76 30.51 18.90 18.52
CA LEU A 76 31.09 18.06 17.48
C LEU A 76 32.37 17.34 17.95
N SER A 77 33.23 17.98 18.73
CA SER A 77 34.41 17.33 19.31
C SER A 77 34.02 16.22 20.31
N GLU A 78 32.94 16.41 21.07
CA GLU A 78 32.38 15.37 21.92
C GLU A 78 31.81 14.20 21.12
N MET A 79 31.11 14.50 20.02
CA MET A 79 30.63 13.48 19.09
C MET A 79 31.80 12.70 18.46
N ASP A 80 32.85 13.38 18.00
CA ASP A 80 34.03 12.74 17.39
C ASP A 80 34.77 11.84 18.38
N ARG A 81 34.92 12.28 19.63
CA ARG A 81 35.46 11.45 20.72
C ARG A 81 34.61 10.20 20.98
N LYS A 82 33.30 10.27 20.74
CA LYS A 82 32.36 9.16 20.90
C LYS A 82 32.28 8.25 19.67
N GLY A 83 32.61 8.74 18.48
CA GLY A 83 32.87 7.95 17.28
C GLY A 83 31.89 6.80 17.06
N ASP A 84 32.40 5.57 17.16
CA ASP A 84 31.67 4.32 16.96
C ASP A 84 30.52 4.08 17.96
N GLU A 85 30.48 4.80 19.08
CA GLU A 85 29.38 4.73 20.06
C GLU A 85 28.15 5.54 19.64
N LEU A 86 28.27 6.49 18.71
CA LEU A 86 27.17 7.39 18.33
C LEU A 86 25.93 6.67 17.81
N PRO A 87 26.02 5.65 16.92
CA PRO A 87 24.84 4.91 16.49
C PRO A 87 24.13 4.20 17.65
N ARG A 88 24.88 3.59 18.58
CA ARG A 88 24.32 2.96 19.77
C ARG A 88 23.64 4.00 20.67
N LEU A 89 24.30 5.13 20.90
CA LEU A 89 23.78 6.23 21.71
C LEU A 89 22.49 6.81 21.11
N TYR A 90 22.43 6.97 19.79
CA TYR A 90 21.23 7.40 19.08
C TYR A 90 20.04 6.48 19.39
N TRP A 91 20.22 5.16 19.29
CA TRP A 91 19.16 4.19 19.60
C TRP A 91 18.77 4.19 21.08
N GLU A 92 19.74 4.31 21.98
CA GLU A 92 19.48 4.40 23.43
C GLU A 92 18.69 5.65 23.79
N LEU A 93 19.06 6.80 23.22
CA LEU A 93 18.37 8.07 23.45
C LEU A 93 16.98 8.08 22.80
N LEU A 94 16.79 7.45 21.64
CA LEU A 94 15.47 7.27 21.04
C LEU A 94 14.55 6.41 21.93
N ALA A 95 15.04 5.27 22.39
CA ALA A 95 14.30 4.40 23.31
C ALA A 95 13.96 5.14 24.62
N GLY A 96 14.91 5.93 25.15
CA GLY A 96 14.75 6.78 26.32
C GLY A 96 13.75 7.93 26.10
N ALA A 97 13.75 8.54 24.91
CA ALA A 97 12.83 9.62 24.55
C ALA A 97 11.39 9.09 24.38
N GLN A 98 11.22 7.88 23.85
CA GLN A 98 9.93 7.19 23.80
C GLN A 98 9.39 6.86 25.21
N THR A 99 10.27 6.69 26.20
CA THR A 99 9.87 6.46 27.60
C THR A 99 9.70 7.76 28.42
N THR A 100 10.42 8.83 28.09
CA THR A 100 10.49 10.07 28.89
C THR A 100 9.58 11.17 28.36
N THR A 101 9.23 11.14 27.07
CA THR A 101 8.11 11.94 26.58
C THR A 101 6.88 11.30 27.21
N ALA A 102 6.46 11.85 28.36
CA ALA A 102 5.13 11.61 28.87
C ALA A 102 4.19 11.96 27.73
N ALA A 103 3.74 10.93 27.01
CA ALA A 103 2.56 11.02 26.19
C ALA A 103 1.52 11.78 27.03
N PRO A 104 0.77 12.73 26.46
CA PRO A 104 -0.39 13.28 27.15
C PRO A 104 -1.08 12.09 27.80
N ALA A 105 -1.20 12.12 29.14
CA ALA A 105 -1.50 10.94 29.97
C ALA A 105 -2.45 10.05 29.17
N PRO A 106 -2.04 8.79 28.86
CA PRO A 106 -2.67 7.99 27.82
C PRO A 106 -4.14 8.18 28.00
N GLN A 107 -4.78 8.79 26.99
CA GLN A 107 -6.21 9.07 27.05
C GLN A 107 -6.84 7.77 27.55
N ALA A 108 -7.43 7.82 28.74
CA ALA A 108 -7.86 6.60 29.42
C ALA A 108 -8.63 5.77 28.39
N TRP A 109 -8.21 4.51 28.23
CA TRP A 109 -8.73 3.61 27.21
C TRP A 109 -10.24 3.81 27.03
N ASP A 110 -10.64 4.44 25.92
CA ASP A 110 -12.04 4.67 25.63
C ASP A 110 -12.58 3.43 24.95
N SER A 111 -13.06 2.50 25.77
CA SER A 111 -13.75 1.28 25.31
C SER A 111 -14.94 1.60 24.41
N THR A 112 -15.48 2.83 24.43
CA THR A 112 -16.56 3.28 23.54
C THR A 112 -16.06 3.55 22.11
N ALA A 113 -14.81 4.01 21.95
CA ALA A 113 -14.22 4.32 20.64
C ALA A 113 -13.52 3.10 20.01
N ALA A 114 -13.14 2.11 20.83
CA ALA A 114 -12.39 0.92 20.39
C ALA A 114 -13.02 0.17 19.20
N PRO A 115 -14.35 -0.06 19.13
CA PRO A 115 -14.95 -0.72 17.97
C PRO A 115 -14.83 0.07 16.67
N ARG A 116 -14.92 1.41 16.74
CA ARG A 116 -14.80 2.28 15.57
C ARG A 116 -13.38 2.29 15.03
N TRP A 117 -12.39 2.30 15.92
CA TRP A 117 -10.99 2.27 15.54
C TRP A 117 -10.57 0.91 15.02
N TYR A 118 -11.01 -0.17 15.67
CA TYR A 118 -10.75 -1.52 15.19
C TYR A 118 -11.29 -1.71 13.77
N ALA A 119 -12.53 -1.27 13.51
CA ALA A 119 -13.11 -1.27 12.17
C ALA A 119 -12.28 -0.41 11.20
N HIS A 120 -11.90 0.81 11.57
CA HIS A 120 -11.10 1.67 10.71
C HIS A 120 -9.72 1.08 10.36
N LEU A 121 -8.99 0.55 11.35
CA LEU A 121 -7.67 -0.04 11.18
C LEU A 121 -7.69 -1.33 10.38
N THR A 122 -8.69 -2.19 10.60
CA THR A 122 -8.79 -3.46 9.89
C THR A 122 -9.41 -3.31 8.51
N GLN A 123 -10.29 -2.34 8.28
CA GLN A 123 -11.10 -2.26 7.06
C GLN A 123 -10.72 -1.10 6.13
N VAL A 124 -10.34 0.06 6.66
CA VAL A 124 -10.09 1.28 5.85
C VAL A 124 -8.63 1.41 5.45
N LEU A 125 -7.72 1.19 6.40
CA LEU A 125 -6.28 1.33 6.14
C LEU A 125 -5.65 0.05 5.59
N GLY A 126 -6.22 -1.11 5.94
CA GLY A 126 -5.71 -2.40 5.51
C GLY A 126 -6.30 -2.91 4.20
N ASN A 127 -6.15 -2.23 3.06
CA ASN A 127 -6.32 -2.76 1.68
C ASN A 127 -7.25 -3.99 1.45
N GLY A 128 -8.44 -4.07 2.08
CA GLY A 128 -9.34 -5.24 1.98
C GLY A 128 -8.99 -6.46 2.85
N TRP A 129 -8.08 -6.36 3.81
CA TRP A 129 -7.84 -7.40 4.80
C TRP A 129 -9.03 -7.49 5.78
N PRO A 130 -9.64 -8.65 6.00
CA PRO A 130 -10.88 -8.74 6.77
C PRO A 130 -10.69 -8.65 8.31
N GLY A 131 -9.47 -8.38 8.77
CA GLY A 131 -9.08 -8.47 10.18
C GLY A 131 -8.71 -9.89 10.62
N TRP A 132 -8.62 -10.10 11.94
CA TRP A 132 -8.38 -11.42 12.52
C TRP A 132 -9.65 -12.28 12.44
N SER A 133 -9.52 -13.55 12.04
CA SER A 133 -10.68 -14.45 11.92
C SER A 133 -11.06 -15.16 13.23
N GLY A 134 -10.34 -14.88 14.31
CA GLY A 134 -10.44 -15.61 15.59
C GLY A 134 -9.56 -16.86 15.68
N LYS A 135 -8.84 -17.23 14.61
CA LYS A 135 -7.93 -18.37 14.60
C LYS A 135 -6.58 -18.02 15.24
N GLU A 136 -6.17 -18.79 16.23
CA GLU A 136 -4.93 -18.55 16.99
C GLU A 136 -3.67 -18.54 16.11
N GLU A 137 -3.59 -19.39 15.09
CA GLU A 137 -2.48 -19.46 14.14
C GLU A 137 -2.26 -18.17 13.31
N GLU A 138 -3.29 -17.33 13.21
CA GLU A 138 -3.23 -16.04 12.51
C GLU A 138 -2.85 -14.88 13.45
N TRP A 139 -2.75 -15.13 14.77
CA TRP A 139 -2.68 -14.09 15.79
C TRP A 139 -1.47 -13.17 15.64
N ASP A 140 -0.27 -13.74 15.52
CA ASP A 140 0.96 -12.96 15.42
C ASP A 140 1.01 -12.11 14.14
N ARG A 141 0.54 -12.70 13.02
CA ARG A 141 0.39 -11.96 11.76
C ARG A 141 -0.61 -10.81 11.94
N PHE A 142 -1.75 -11.08 12.57
CA PHE A 142 -2.74 -10.05 12.84
C PHE A 142 -2.16 -8.90 13.67
N LYS A 143 -1.45 -9.18 14.78
CA LYS A 143 -0.84 -8.16 15.63
C LYS A 143 0.12 -7.27 14.86
N ALA A 144 1.01 -7.86 14.06
CA ALA A 144 1.98 -7.12 13.27
C ALA A 144 1.29 -6.16 12.29
N PHE A 145 0.26 -6.63 11.58
CA PHE A 145 -0.54 -5.79 10.69
C PHE A 145 -1.31 -4.70 11.44
N PHE A 146 -2.02 -5.07 12.50
CA PHE A 146 -2.85 -4.16 13.29
C PHE A 146 -2.01 -3.02 13.89
N LEU A 147 -0.84 -3.33 14.45
CA LEU A 147 0.09 -2.34 14.99
C LEU A 147 0.77 -1.50 13.91
N GLY A 148 1.03 -2.06 12.73
CA GLY A 148 1.55 -1.32 11.58
C GLY A 148 0.59 -0.24 11.09
N TYR A 149 -0.70 -0.58 10.94
CA TYR A 149 -1.72 0.40 10.56
C TYR A 149 -2.04 1.38 11.69
N ALA A 150 -2.02 0.93 12.94
CA ALA A 150 -2.18 1.82 14.08
C ALA A 150 -1.06 2.87 14.17
N GLU A 151 0.16 2.50 13.78
CA GLU A 151 1.27 3.46 13.66
C GLU A 151 1.00 4.51 12.58
N GLN A 152 0.56 4.08 11.39
CA GLN A 152 0.19 5.01 10.30
C GLN A 152 -0.94 5.97 10.70
N ALA A 153 -1.89 5.50 11.52
CA ALA A 153 -2.98 6.30 12.06
C ALA A 153 -2.59 7.12 13.30
N GLY A 154 -1.34 7.02 13.80
CA GLY A 154 -0.87 7.74 14.98
C GLY A 154 -1.46 7.25 16.31
N VAL A 155 -1.98 6.02 16.37
CA VAL A 155 -2.66 5.41 17.53
C VAL A 155 -2.06 4.08 17.97
N ARG A 156 -0.78 3.82 17.65
CA ARG A 156 -0.11 2.55 17.96
C ARG A 156 -0.15 2.20 19.44
N LEU A 157 0.02 3.17 20.33
CA LEU A 157 0.01 2.92 21.77
C LEU A 157 -1.34 2.37 22.25
N GLN A 158 -2.45 2.94 21.77
CA GLN A 158 -3.79 2.49 22.10
C GLN A 158 -4.08 1.12 21.51
N ALA A 159 -3.64 0.86 20.28
CA ALA A 159 -3.73 -0.45 19.66
C ALA A 159 -2.94 -1.51 20.45
N GLN A 160 -1.75 -1.17 20.93
CA GLN A 160 -0.95 -2.05 21.78
C GLN A 160 -1.66 -2.35 23.10
N LEU A 161 -2.22 -1.34 23.77
CA LEU A 161 -2.97 -1.53 25.03
C LEU A 161 -4.19 -2.45 24.86
N LEU A 162 -4.90 -2.34 23.72
CA LEU A 162 -5.98 -3.28 23.38
C LEU A 162 -5.44 -4.70 23.25
N LEU A 163 -4.36 -4.89 22.47
CA LEU A 163 -3.78 -6.21 22.26
C LEU A 163 -3.27 -6.82 23.56
N ASP A 164 -2.55 -6.05 24.39
CA ASP A 164 -2.06 -6.51 25.68
C ASP A 164 -3.21 -6.96 26.60
N SER A 165 -4.32 -6.21 26.60
CA SER A 165 -5.53 -6.59 27.34
C SER A 165 -6.15 -7.88 26.79
N VAL A 166 -6.21 -8.03 25.46
CA VAL A 166 -6.78 -9.22 24.82
C VAL A 166 -5.90 -10.44 25.05
N GLU A 167 -4.57 -10.31 25.01
CA GLU A 167 -3.61 -11.40 25.22
C GLU A 167 -3.62 -11.96 26.64
N GLN A 168 -4.00 -11.14 27.63
CA GLN A 168 -4.20 -11.61 29.01
C GLN A 168 -5.44 -12.51 29.14
N THR A 169 -6.32 -12.52 28.16
CA THR A 169 -7.51 -13.38 28.10
C THR A 169 -7.17 -14.69 27.39
N PRO A 170 -7.44 -15.87 28.01
CA PRO A 170 -7.21 -17.16 27.36
C PRO A 170 -8.01 -17.34 26.05
N ASP A 171 -9.21 -16.77 26.01
CA ASP A 171 -10.04 -16.65 24.81
C ASP A 171 -9.93 -15.20 24.30
N LYS A 172 -9.10 -15.01 23.27
CA LYS A 172 -8.87 -13.69 22.68
C LYS A 172 -10.11 -13.14 21.95
N VAL A 173 -10.99 -14.01 21.44
CA VAL A 173 -12.27 -13.57 20.86
C VAL A 173 -13.16 -12.98 21.94
N ALA A 174 -13.24 -13.64 23.10
CA ALA A 174 -13.93 -13.09 24.27
C ALA A 174 -13.24 -11.81 24.79
N GLY A 175 -11.91 -11.73 24.71
CA GLY A 175 -11.13 -10.54 25.02
C GLY A 175 -11.54 -9.32 24.19
N PHE A 176 -11.66 -9.47 22.86
CA PHE A 176 -12.17 -8.40 22.01
C PHE A 176 -13.65 -8.07 22.29
N ALA A 177 -14.48 -9.08 22.55
CA ALA A 177 -15.89 -8.88 22.87
C ALA A 177 -16.08 -8.04 24.15
N ALA A 178 -15.19 -8.19 25.14
CA ALA A 178 -15.19 -7.36 26.36
C ALA A 178 -14.96 -5.87 26.08
N HIS A 179 -14.34 -5.54 24.94
CA HIS A 179 -14.15 -4.18 24.44
C HIS A 179 -15.20 -3.76 23.40
N GLY A 180 -16.30 -4.52 23.27
CA GLY A 180 -17.35 -4.26 22.29
C GLY A 180 -16.96 -4.55 20.85
N ILE A 181 -15.83 -5.24 20.63
CA ILE A 181 -15.33 -5.59 19.30
C ILE A 181 -15.78 -7.01 18.98
N ALA A 182 -16.73 -7.12 18.03
CA ALA A 182 -17.15 -8.40 17.51
C ALA A 182 -16.16 -8.91 16.46
N ILE A 183 -15.43 -9.96 16.78
CA ILE A 183 -14.58 -10.66 15.82
C ILE A 183 -15.49 -11.49 14.89
N ALA A 184 -15.42 -11.20 13.60
CA ALA A 184 -16.12 -11.99 12.59
C ALA A 184 -15.51 -13.39 12.53
N THR A 185 -16.35 -14.42 12.44
CA THR A 185 -15.84 -15.76 12.16
C THR A 185 -15.15 -15.79 10.81
N HIS A 186 -14.24 -16.75 10.58
CA HIS A 186 -13.59 -16.91 9.29
C HIS A 186 -14.59 -16.97 8.12
N ALA A 187 -15.70 -17.69 8.27
CA ALA A 187 -16.77 -17.74 7.28
C ALA A 187 -17.43 -16.36 7.05
N GLN A 188 -17.63 -15.56 8.11
CA GLN A 188 -18.15 -14.19 7.99
C GLN A 188 -17.14 -13.21 7.42
N ALA A 189 -15.85 -13.39 7.71
CA ALA A 189 -14.74 -12.63 7.15
C ALA A 189 -14.62 -12.87 5.64
N VAL A 190 -14.68 -14.14 5.22
CA VAL A 190 -14.69 -14.56 3.80
C VAL A 190 -15.99 -14.16 3.10
N ALA A 191 -17.14 -14.24 3.77
CA ALA A 191 -18.40 -13.76 3.20
C ALA A 191 -18.43 -12.24 3.05
N ARG A 192 -17.80 -11.48 3.96
CA ARG A 192 -17.61 -10.04 3.84
C ARG A 192 -16.76 -9.69 2.62
N THR A 193 -15.58 -10.29 2.44
CA THR A 193 -14.75 -9.99 1.26
C THR A 193 -15.43 -10.31 -0.08
N LYS A 194 -16.46 -11.16 -0.08
CA LYS A 194 -17.29 -11.51 -1.25
C LYS A 194 -18.62 -10.73 -1.33
N ALA A 195 -18.95 -9.88 -0.36
CA ALA A 195 -20.20 -9.13 -0.37
C ALA A 195 -20.09 -7.91 -1.30
N ALA A 196 -20.90 -7.91 -2.36
CA ALA A 196 -21.14 -6.81 -3.30
C ALA A 196 -21.27 -5.41 -2.66
N ASP A 197 -21.80 -5.36 -1.44
CA ASP A 197 -22.20 -4.14 -0.75
C ASP A 197 -21.13 -3.54 0.17
N LEU A 198 -19.93 -4.14 0.27
CA LEU A 198 -18.90 -3.61 1.17
C LEU A 198 -18.32 -2.28 0.68
N TRP A 199 -18.38 -2.00 -0.62
CA TRP A 199 -17.88 -0.77 -1.22
C TRP A 199 -18.91 0.34 -1.39
N SER A 200 -20.21 0.04 -1.28
CA SER A 200 -21.26 1.07 -1.23
C SER A 200 -21.21 1.89 0.07
N GLN A 201 -20.57 1.34 1.11
CA GLN A 201 -20.42 1.94 2.44
C GLN A 201 -19.13 2.77 2.60
N TYR A 202 -18.18 2.69 1.64
CA TYR A 202 -16.95 3.49 1.66
C TYR A 202 -17.09 4.77 0.84
N GLU A 203 -16.45 5.84 1.31
CA GLU A 203 -16.36 7.09 0.56
C GLU A 203 -15.64 6.87 -0.77
N PRO A 204 -16.22 7.31 -1.92
CA PRO A 204 -15.62 7.13 -3.24
C PRO A 204 -14.16 7.58 -3.37
N LYS A 205 -13.74 8.52 -2.53
CA LYS A 205 -12.37 9.01 -2.45
C LYS A 205 -11.31 7.93 -2.22
N ALA A 206 -11.56 6.98 -1.33
CA ALA A 206 -10.53 6.06 -0.85
C ALA A 206 -10.09 5.08 -1.94
N TRP A 207 -11.06 4.46 -2.63
CA TRP A 207 -10.75 3.59 -3.75
C TRP A 207 -10.40 4.37 -5.02
N TYR A 208 -10.89 5.60 -5.21
CA TYR A 208 -10.57 6.37 -6.40
C TYR A 208 -9.06 6.62 -6.51
N ALA A 209 -8.39 7.00 -5.42
CA ALA A 209 -6.94 7.20 -5.41
C ALA A 209 -6.17 5.92 -5.78
N THR A 210 -6.59 4.78 -5.23
CA THR A 210 -5.97 3.46 -5.52
C THR A 210 -6.20 3.04 -6.96
N LEU A 211 -7.43 3.17 -7.47
CA LEU A 211 -7.80 2.76 -8.82
C LEU A 211 -7.16 3.65 -9.91
N THR A 212 -6.80 4.89 -9.56
CA THR A 212 -6.20 5.87 -10.48
C THR A 212 -4.68 5.99 -10.33
N GLN A 213 -4.09 5.23 -9.42
CA GLN A 213 -2.65 5.25 -9.16
C GLN A 213 -1.87 4.91 -10.44
N GLY A 214 -0.99 5.82 -10.86
CA GLY A 214 -0.10 5.65 -12.02
C GLY A 214 -0.64 6.18 -13.35
N TRP A 215 -1.95 6.31 -13.53
CA TRP A 215 -2.54 6.84 -14.79
C TRP A 215 -3.32 8.15 -14.61
N GLY A 216 -3.56 8.57 -13.37
CA GLY A 216 -3.97 9.93 -13.03
C GLY A 216 -5.48 10.18 -13.05
N GLY A 217 -6.29 9.17 -13.36
CA GLY A 217 -7.75 9.27 -13.28
C GLY A 217 -8.39 10.12 -14.36
N TRP A 218 -9.56 10.67 -14.06
CA TRP A 218 -10.29 11.52 -15.00
C TRP A 218 -9.70 12.93 -15.02
N THR A 219 -9.45 13.47 -16.20
CA THR A 219 -8.89 14.82 -16.41
C THR A 219 -9.90 15.94 -16.14
N GLY A 220 -11.17 15.61 -15.91
CA GLY A 220 -12.27 16.57 -15.83
C GLY A 220 -12.78 17.03 -17.21
N GLN A 221 -12.30 16.43 -18.31
CA GLN A 221 -12.81 16.70 -19.66
C GLN A 221 -13.83 15.65 -20.08
N ASP A 222 -15.01 16.10 -20.53
CA ASP A 222 -16.07 15.21 -21.02
C ASP A 222 -15.62 14.37 -22.23
N ALA A 223 -14.71 14.88 -23.06
CA ALA A 223 -14.16 14.14 -24.20
C ALA A 223 -13.42 12.84 -23.78
N ASP A 224 -12.86 12.82 -22.58
CA ASP A 224 -12.11 11.67 -22.04
C ASP A 224 -12.99 10.76 -21.16
N TRP A 225 -14.28 11.09 -20.99
CA TRP A 225 -15.15 10.45 -20.01
C TRP A 225 -15.36 8.97 -20.28
N ASP A 226 -15.69 8.59 -21.51
CA ASP A 226 -15.94 7.20 -21.88
C ASP A 226 -14.69 6.33 -21.65
N LYS A 227 -13.53 6.86 -22.06
CA LYS A 227 -12.24 6.21 -21.86
C LYS A 227 -11.94 6.06 -20.37
N PHE A 228 -12.07 7.14 -19.58
CA PHE A 228 -11.91 7.06 -18.13
C PHE A 228 -12.81 5.99 -17.51
N THR A 229 -14.10 5.97 -17.87
CA THR A 229 -15.10 5.04 -17.31
C THR A 229 -14.70 3.58 -17.57
N GLN A 230 -14.28 3.25 -18.79
CA GLN A 230 -13.85 1.90 -19.13
C GLN A 230 -12.61 1.45 -18.33
N TYR A 231 -11.58 2.30 -18.27
CA TYR A 231 -10.37 1.99 -17.50
C TYR A 231 -10.67 1.86 -16.02
N PHE A 232 -11.44 2.81 -15.48
CA PHE A 232 -11.80 2.85 -14.08
C PHE A 232 -12.54 1.57 -13.66
N LEU A 233 -13.50 1.13 -14.46
CA LEU A 233 -14.25 -0.10 -14.20
C LEU A 233 -13.42 -1.36 -14.36
N TRP A 234 -12.46 -1.38 -15.28
CA TRP A 234 -11.53 -2.50 -15.44
C TRP A 234 -10.65 -2.69 -14.19
N TYR A 235 -10.00 -1.61 -13.71
CA TYR A 235 -9.23 -1.65 -12.48
C TYR A 235 -10.12 -1.97 -11.27
N ALA A 236 -11.33 -1.44 -11.23
CA ALA A 236 -12.28 -1.70 -10.16
C ALA A 236 -12.68 -3.17 -10.09
N LYS A 237 -12.92 -3.83 -11.23
CA LYS A 237 -13.20 -5.27 -11.30
C LYS A 237 -12.04 -6.08 -10.72
N ASN A 238 -10.80 -5.75 -11.10
CA ASN A 238 -9.60 -6.45 -10.62
C ASN A 238 -9.34 -6.26 -9.12
N GLN A 239 -9.85 -5.18 -8.52
CA GLN A 239 -9.77 -4.92 -7.07
C GLN A 239 -11.03 -5.37 -6.31
N ASN A 240 -11.95 -6.11 -6.95
CA ASN A 240 -13.23 -6.54 -6.39
C ASN A 240 -14.12 -5.38 -5.88
N VAL A 241 -14.04 -4.21 -6.54
CA VAL A 241 -14.86 -3.02 -6.23
C VAL A 241 -15.75 -2.58 -7.40
N GLY A 242 -15.87 -3.44 -8.43
CA GLY A 242 -16.51 -3.13 -9.71
C GLY A 242 -17.95 -2.62 -9.61
N GLU A 243 -18.78 -3.24 -8.77
CA GLU A 243 -20.19 -2.82 -8.60
C GLU A 243 -20.32 -1.46 -7.93
N GLY A 244 -19.55 -1.21 -6.87
CA GLY A 244 -19.52 0.09 -6.18
C GLY A 244 -18.98 1.21 -7.07
N ALA A 245 -17.94 0.92 -7.85
CA ALA A 245 -17.39 1.83 -8.85
C ALA A 245 -18.40 2.15 -9.95
N ALA A 246 -19.11 1.15 -10.48
CA ALA A 246 -20.16 1.34 -11.48
C ALA A 246 -21.33 2.18 -10.93
N ALA A 247 -21.76 1.92 -9.70
CA ALA A 247 -22.82 2.69 -9.05
C ALA A 247 -22.42 4.17 -8.83
N PHE A 248 -21.16 4.43 -8.47
CA PHE A 248 -20.64 5.79 -8.37
C PHE A 248 -20.61 6.48 -9.73
N LEU A 249 -20.04 5.85 -10.76
CA LEU A 249 -20.00 6.44 -12.10
C LEU A 249 -21.40 6.70 -12.65
N GLY A 250 -22.37 5.84 -12.35
CA GLY A 250 -23.78 6.09 -12.67
C GLY A 250 -24.36 7.33 -11.98
N ARG A 251 -23.99 7.60 -10.71
CA ARG A 251 -24.40 8.84 -10.02
C ARG A 251 -23.74 10.09 -10.60
N VAL A 252 -22.44 10.00 -10.91
CA VAL A 252 -21.70 11.10 -11.56
C VAL A 252 -22.27 11.39 -12.94
N GLU A 253 -22.61 10.37 -13.72
CA GLU A 253 -23.25 10.54 -15.03
C GLU A 253 -24.60 11.25 -14.91
N ALA A 254 -25.37 10.92 -13.87
CA ALA A 254 -26.69 11.50 -13.62
C ALA A 254 -26.67 12.92 -13.04
N SER A 255 -25.53 13.43 -12.54
CA SER A 255 -25.49 14.70 -11.80
C SER A 255 -25.59 15.96 -12.68
N GLY A 256 -25.41 15.83 -14.00
CA GLY A 256 -25.38 16.97 -14.94
C GLY A 256 -24.13 17.84 -14.85
N ASP A 257 -23.48 17.91 -13.68
CA ASP A 257 -22.14 18.45 -13.45
C ASP A 257 -21.26 17.37 -12.81
N LYS A 258 -20.51 16.68 -13.66
CA LYS A 258 -19.63 15.58 -13.23
C LYS A 258 -18.54 16.06 -12.28
N ARG A 259 -17.99 17.27 -12.49
CA ARG A 259 -16.93 17.83 -11.63
C ARG A 259 -17.44 18.10 -10.23
N ALA A 260 -18.63 18.68 -10.11
CA ALA A 260 -19.27 18.88 -8.81
C ALA A 260 -19.52 17.54 -8.10
N ALA A 261 -19.98 16.51 -8.82
CA ALA A 261 -20.21 15.19 -8.24
C ALA A 261 -18.92 14.51 -7.72
N PHE A 262 -17.78 14.66 -8.39
CA PHE A 262 -16.50 14.21 -7.84
C PHE A 262 -16.10 14.98 -6.57
N ALA A 263 -16.31 16.30 -6.57
CA ALA A 263 -15.99 17.15 -5.42
C ALA A 263 -16.87 16.86 -4.19
N GLU A 264 -18.16 16.55 -4.38
CA GLU A 264 -19.08 16.12 -3.31
C GLU A 264 -18.58 14.87 -2.58
N HIS A 265 -17.84 14.03 -3.29
CA HIS A 265 -17.21 12.84 -2.74
C HIS A 265 -15.75 13.08 -2.32
N GLY A 266 -15.31 14.33 -2.23
CA GLY A 266 -13.98 14.72 -1.74
C GLY A 266 -12.83 14.32 -2.67
N ILE A 267 -13.12 14.04 -3.95
CA ILE A 267 -12.13 13.71 -4.97
C ILE A 267 -11.73 15.01 -5.69
N PRO A 268 -10.50 15.53 -5.46
CA PRO A 268 -10.04 16.73 -6.14
C PRO A 268 -9.75 16.39 -7.61
N LEU A 269 -10.36 17.14 -8.53
CA LEU A 269 -10.04 17.11 -9.95
C LEU A 269 -9.14 18.31 -10.29
N PRO A 270 -8.33 18.23 -11.38
CA PRO A 270 -7.53 19.36 -11.83
C PRO A 270 -8.40 20.60 -12.16
N ASP A 271 -8.04 21.75 -11.58
CA ASP A 271 -8.78 23.02 -11.68
C ASP A 271 -8.77 23.65 -13.08
N ALA A 272 -7.87 23.20 -13.97
CA ALA A 272 -7.79 23.68 -15.34
C ALA A 272 -7.80 22.50 -16.32
N PRO A 273 -8.53 22.58 -17.45
CA PRO A 273 -8.29 21.68 -18.57
C PRO A 273 -6.81 21.80 -18.91
N VAL A 274 -6.07 20.69 -18.77
CA VAL A 274 -4.71 20.62 -19.29
C VAL A 274 -4.81 21.02 -20.75
N ALA A 275 -4.17 22.12 -21.13
CA ALA A 275 -4.16 22.57 -22.52
C ALA A 275 -3.77 21.37 -23.37
N ALA A 276 -4.54 21.10 -24.43
CA ALA A 276 -4.28 19.96 -25.31
C ALA A 276 -2.78 19.96 -25.63
N PRO A 277 -2.08 18.84 -25.39
CA PRO A 277 -0.66 18.79 -25.67
C PRO A 277 -0.46 19.23 -27.12
N VAL A 278 0.44 20.18 -27.34
CA VAL A 278 0.72 20.77 -28.66
C VAL A 278 2.11 20.35 -29.12
N GLY A 279 2.25 20.06 -30.41
CA GLY A 279 3.51 19.61 -31.00
C GLY A 279 3.90 18.19 -30.60
N GLU A 280 5.18 17.96 -30.31
CA GLU A 280 5.76 16.64 -30.04
C GLU A 280 5.12 15.93 -28.82
N LEU A 281 4.61 16.70 -27.85
CA LEU A 281 3.90 16.14 -26.69
C LEU A 281 2.53 15.57 -27.09
N ALA A 282 1.88 16.13 -28.12
CA ALA A 282 0.60 15.66 -28.65
C ALA A 282 0.77 14.29 -29.31
N GLU A 283 1.83 14.14 -30.10
CA GLU A 283 2.18 12.88 -30.74
C GLU A 283 2.54 11.81 -29.70
N LYS A 284 3.32 12.16 -28.67
CA LYS A 284 3.66 11.22 -27.59
C LYS A 284 2.46 10.77 -26.78
N VAL A 285 1.51 11.67 -26.51
CA VAL A 285 0.25 11.32 -25.82
C VAL A 285 -0.63 10.45 -26.71
N ALA A 286 -0.76 10.77 -28.00
CA ALA A 286 -1.51 9.96 -28.95
C ALA A 286 -0.88 8.56 -29.15
N GLU A 287 0.44 8.46 -29.18
CA GLU A 287 1.17 7.19 -29.29
C GLU A 287 1.05 6.35 -28.02
N ARG A 288 1.14 6.99 -26.84
CA ARG A 288 0.83 6.34 -25.57
C ARG A 288 -0.59 5.81 -25.59
N ASP A 289 -1.56 6.64 -25.93
CA ASP A 289 -2.97 6.28 -25.92
C ASP A 289 -3.29 5.14 -26.88
N LYS A 290 -2.69 5.14 -28.07
CA LYS A 290 -2.82 4.05 -29.05
C LYS A 290 -2.16 2.75 -28.56
N ARG A 291 -1.04 2.84 -27.84
CA ARG A 291 -0.39 1.68 -27.20
C ARG A 291 -1.29 1.09 -26.12
N VAL A 292 -1.84 1.93 -25.23
CA VAL A 292 -2.69 1.44 -24.14
C VAL A 292 -4.02 0.91 -24.69
N GLU A 293 -4.62 1.50 -25.73
CA GLU A 293 -5.79 0.91 -26.43
C GLU A 293 -5.49 -0.46 -27.05
N ALA A 294 -4.30 -0.64 -27.64
CA ALA A 294 -3.88 -1.93 -28.18
C ALA A 294 -3.70 -2.98 -27.07
N GLU A 295 -3.06 -2.60 -25.96
CA GLU A 295 -2.90 -3.46 -24.77
C GLU A 295 -4.27 -3.83 -24.17
N LEU A 296 -5.20 -2.88 -24.07
CA LEU A 296 -6.54 -3.14 -23.53
C LEU A 296 -7.36 -4.05 -24.45
N ALA A 297 -7.25 -3.88 -25.76
CA ALA A 297 -7.90 -4.73 -26.74
C ALA A 297 -7.32 -6.16 -26.78
N GLU A 298 -6.03 -6.32 -26.46
CA GLU A 298 -5.38 -7.64 -26.33
C GLU A 298 -5.79 -8.31 -25.00
N LEU A 299 -5.81 -7.57 -23.90
CA LEU A 299 -6.26 -8.04 -22.59
C LEU A 299 -7.75 -8.41 -22.56
N SER A 300 -8.62 -7.61 -23.21
CA SER A 300 -10.04 -7.91 -23.33
C SER A 300 -10.27 -9.20 -24.12
N ARG A 301 -9.53 -9.40 -25.22
CA ARG A 301 -9.59 -10.65 -26.00
C ARG A 301 -9.10 -11.84 -25.20
N ALA A 302 -8.02 -11.69 -24.43
CA ALA A 302 -7.55 -12.74 -23.53
C ALA A 302 -8.62 -13.10 -22.47
N SER A 303 -9.24 -12.09 -21.84
CA SER A 303 -10.33 -12.30 -20.86
C SER A 303 -11.52 -13.02 -21.48
N GLU A 304 -11.97 -12.63 -22.68
CA GLU A 304 -13.07 -13.30 -23.39
C GLU A 304 -12.77 -14.78 -23.68
N VAL A 305 -11.52 -15.11 -24.00
CA VAL A 305 -11.09 -16.50 -24.21
C VAL A 305 -11.17 -17.30 -22.91
N PHE A 306 -10.70 -16.75 -21.79
CA PHE A 306 -10.78 -17.40 -20.48
C PHE A 306 -12.22 -17.52 -19.96
N ASP A 307 -13.04 -16.48 -20.11
CA ASP A 307 -14.45 -16.50 -19.71
C ASP A 307 -15.24 -17.54 -20.53
N ARG A 308 -14.95 -17.66 -21.83
CA ARG A 308 -15.54 -18.71 -22.68
C ARG A 308 -15.09 -20.10 -22.28
N ILE A 309 -13.81 -20.30 -21.94
CA ILE A 309 -13.30 -21.59 -21.45
C ILE A 309 -13.96 -21.95 -20.11
N ALA A 310 -14.09 -20.99 -19.19
CA ALA A 310 -14.74 -21.20 -17.90
C ALA A 310 -16.23 -21.53 -18.04
N LEU A 311 -16.96 -20.80 -18.89
CA LEU A 311 -18.38 -21.05 -19.17
C LEU A 311 -18.58 -22.45 -19.80
N ASP A 312 -17.76 -22.81 -20.78
CA ASP A 312 -17.82 -24.11 -21.44
C ASP A 312 -17.46 -25.27 -20.49
N ILE A 313 -16.57 -25.05 -19.51
CA ILE A 313 -16.29 -26.04 -18.46
C ILE A 313 -17.52 -26.21 -17.56
N VAL A 314 -18.15 -25.12 -17.13
CA VAL A 314 -19.36 -25.17 -16.28
C VAL A 314 -20.53 -25.83 -17.02
N GLU A 315 -20.75 -25.51 -18.30
CA GLU A 315 -21.85 -26.06 -19.10
C GLU A 315 -21.68 -27.54 -19.45
N ASN A 316 -20.44 -28.03 -19.55
CA ASN A 316 -20.13 -29.43 -19.90
C ASN A 316 -19.74 -30.30 -18.69
N SER A 317 -19.73 -29.74 -17.47
CA SER A 317 -19.51 -30.52 -16.26
C SER A 317 -20.80 -31.23 -15.85
N ASP A 318 -20.71 -32.49 -15.39
CA ASP A 318 -21.87 -33.21 -14.85
C ASP A 318 -22.22 -32.63 -13.46
N PRO A 319 -23.41 -32.05 -13.26
CA PRO A 319 -23.81 -31.50 -11.97
C PRO A 319 -23.78 -32.53 -10.85
N ALA A 320 -24.00 -33.81 -11.16
CA ALA A 320 -23.99 -34.90 -10.18
C ALA A 320 -22.58 -35.21 -9.64
N GLU A 321 -21.53 -35.00 -10.46
CA GLU A 321 -20.14 -35.12 -10.00
C GLU A 321 -19.77 -33.98 -9.05
N LEU A 322 -20.26 -32.76 -9.32
CA LEU A 322 -19.98 -31.57 -8.51
C LEU A 322 -20.73 -31.55 -7.17
N GLU A 323 -21.97 -32.08 -7.11
CA GLU A 323 -22.76 -32.11 -5.87
C GLU A 323 -22.18 -33.03 -4.78
N SER A 324 -21.33 -34.00 -5.15
CA SER A 324 -20.74 -34.97 -4.23
C SER A 324 -19.26 -34.73 -3.92
N ALA A 325 -18.63 -33.79 -4.62
CA ALA A 325 -17.22 -33.49 -4.52
C ALA A 325 -16.90 -32.51 -3.37
N THR A 326 -15.76 -32.72 -2.74
CA THR A 326 -15.14 -31.77 -1.80
C THR A 326 -14.56 -30.55 -2.53
N GLU A 327 -14.27 -29.48 -1.79
CA GLU A 327 -13.69 -28.25 -2.36
C GLU A 327 -12.35 -28.51 -3.08
N GLU A 328 -11.52 -29.42 -2.56
CA GLU A 328 -10.28 -29.87 -3.23
C GLU A 328 -10.55 -30.66 -4.52
N GLU A 329 -11.54 -31.58 -4.51
CA GLU A 329 -11.91 -32.35 -5.70
C GLU A 329 -12.52 -31.46 -6.80
N ILE A 330 -13.31 -30.45 -6.42
CA ILE A 330 -13.85 -29.44 -7.36
C ILE A 330 -12.70 -28.63 -7.97
N GLN A 331 -11.73 -28.21 -7.15
CA GLN A 331 -10.56 -27.47 -7.63
C GLN A 331 -9.71 -28.31 -8.60
N GLU A 332 -9.45 -29.58 -8.28
CA GLU A 332 -8.70 -30.49 -9.17
C GLU A 332 -9.46 -30.76 -10.49
N LEU A 333 -10.77 -30.96 -10.43
CA LEU A 333 -11.62 -31.13 -11.63
C LEU A 333 -11.59 -29.88 -12.50
N TRP A 334 -11.64 -28.71 -11.88
CA TRP A 334 -11.58 -27.42 -12.58
C TRP A 334 -10.22 -27.21 -13.24
N GLU A 335 -9.11 -27.40 -12.51
CA GLU A 335 -7.75 -27.28 -13.04
C GLU A 335 -7.51 -28.24 -14.20
N ARG A 336 -7.92 -29.51 -14.06
CA ARG A 336 -7.80 -30.52 -15.13
C ARG A 336 -8.58 -30.13 -16.37
N SER A 337 -9.78 -29.58 -16.20
CA SER A 337 -10.64 -29.17 -17.31
C SER A 337 -10.12 -27.93 -18.03
N VAL A 338 -9.62 -26.95 -17.26
CA VAL A 338 -8.93 -25.76 -17.80
C VAL A 338 -7.70 -26.16 -18.60
N LEU A 339 -6.85 -27.03 -18.05
CA LEU A 339 -5.65 -27.51 -18.74
C LEU A 339 -5.98 -28.27 -20.02
N ALA A 340 -7.00 -29.14 -20.02
CA ALA A 340 -7.44 -29.86 -21.22
C ALA A 340 -7.95 -28.92 -22.32
N LYS A 341 -8.67 -27.85 -21.95
CA LYS A 341 -9.19 -26.86 -22.91
C LYS A 341 -8.09 -25.95 -23.44
N ILE A 342 -7.14 -25.56 -22.61
CA ILE A 342 -5.94 -24.84 -23.05
C ILE A 342 -5.16 -25.71 -24.04
N GLN A 343 -5.02 -27.00 -23.78
CA GLN A 343 -4.36 -27.93 -24.70
C GLN A 343 -5.08 -28.03 -26.05
N ALA A 344 -6.42 -28.17 -26.06
CA ALA A 344 -7.22 -28.17 -27.28
C ALA A 344 -7.16 -26.83 -28.05
N TYR A 345 -7.09 -25.70 -27.34
CA TYR A 345 -6.86 -24.39 -27.95
C TYR A 345 -5.50 -24.33 -28.63
N VAL A 346 -4.44 -24.75 -27.94
CA VAL A 346 -3.06 -24.72 -28.44
C VAL A 346 -2.89 -25.60 -29.69
N GLU A 347 -3.63 -26.70 -29.80
CA GLU A 347 -3.63 -27.56 -31.00
C GLU A 347 -4.23 -26.89 -32.26
N THR A 348 -5.06 -25.87 -32.07
CA THR A 348 -5.77 -25.18 -33.17
C THR A 348 -5.34 -23.72 -33.36
N ALA A 349 -4.61 -23.16 -32.40
CA ALA A 349 -4.18 -21.77 -32.41
C ALA A 349 -3.02 -21.50 -33.39
N PRO A 350 -2.94 -20.29 -33.97
CA PRO A 350 -1.79 -19.86 -34.75
C PRO A 350 -0.47 -19.91 -33.95
N PRO A 351 0.67 -20.28 -34.57
CA PRO A 351 1.96 -20.41 -33.86
C PRO A 351 2.42 -19.13 -33.13
N ASP A 352 2.07 -17.96 -33.65
CA ASP A 352 2.39 -16.67 -33.06
C ASP A 352 1.58 -16.39 -31.78
N GLU A 353 0.33 -16.86 -31.71
CA GLU A 353 -0.47 -16.77 -30.47
C GLU A 353 0.06 -17.71 -29.39
N VAL A 354 0.48 -18.92 -29.76
CA VAL A 354 1.11 -19.88 -28.83
C VAL A 354 2.43 -19.33 -28.28
N ALA A 355 3.22 -18.64 -29.11
CA ALA A 355 4.46 -17.99 -28.69
C ALA A 355 4.20 -16.83 -27.69
N LYS A 356 3.15 -16.03 -27.91
CA LYS A 356 2.73 -14.97 -26.98
C LYS A 356 2.27 -15.53 -25.63
N LEU A 357 1.46 -16.58 -25.65
CA LEU A 357 1.02 -17.28 -24.43
C LEU A 357 2.19 -17.83 -23.61
N ARG A 358 3.25 -18.32 -24.27
CA ARG A 358 4.47 -18.77 -23.58
C ARG A 358 5.24 -17.63 -22.92
N ALA A 359 5.34 -16.49 -23.59
CA ALA A 359 6.11 -15.33 -23.13
C ALA A 359 5.43 -14.54 -22.01
N ALA A 360 4.12 -14.74 -21.80
CA ALA A 360 3.37 -14.03 -20.76
C ALA A 360 3.82 -14.45 -19.34
N GLU A 361 4.28 -13.48 -18.55
CA GLU A 361 4.75 -13.69 -17.18
C GLU A 361 3.65 -14.23 -16.24
N GLY A 362 2.38 -13.89 -16.50
CA GLY A 362 1.23 -14.34 -15.72
C GLY A 362 0.73 -15.76 -16.01
N VAL A 363 1.34 -16.48 -16.96
CA VAL A 363 0.94 -17.86 -17.29
C VAL A 363 1.70 -18.85 -16.40
N SER A 364 0.96 -19.75 -15.74
CA SER A 364 1.53 -20.73 -14.81
C SER A 364 2.47 -21.72 -15.50
N ASP A 365 3.41 -22.28 -14.74
CA ASP A 365 4.37 -23.26 -15.26
C ASP A 365 3.69 -24.53 -15.78
N GLN A 366 2.56 -24.91 -15.20
CA GLN A 366 1.74 -26.04 -15.66
C GLN A 366 1.17 -25.78 -17.06
N VAL A 367 0.69 -24.57 -17.34
CA VAL A 367 0.21 -24.20 -18.68
C VAL A 367 1.38 -24.11 -19.66
N LYS A 368 2.51 -23.52 -19.25
CA LYS A 368 3.73 -23.43 -20.09
C LYS A 368 4.26 -24.81 -20.47
N ALA A 369 4.13 -25.80 -19.59
CA ALA A 369 4.53 -27.19 -19.85
C ALA A 369 3.67 -27.88 -20.93
N LEU A 370 2.44 -27.42 -21.16
CA LEU A 370 1.54 -27.94 -22.20
C LEU A 370 1.78 -27.30 -23.58
N LEU A 371 2.54 -26.20 -23.67
CA LEU A 371 2.81 -25.52 -24.93
C LEU A 371 3.91 -26.25 -25.71
N PRO A 372 3.73 -26.54 -27.03
CA PRO A 372 4.68 -27.31 -27.83
C PRO A 372 6.05 -26.64 -27.91
N GLN A 373 7.10 -27.32 -27.44
CA GLN A 373 8.48 -26.82 -27.51
C GLN A 373 8.85 -26.68 -29.00
N SER A 374 9.06 -25.44 -29.42
CA SER A 374 9.38 -25.08 -30.81
C SER A 374 10.79 -25.47 -31.18
#